data_AF-A0A5U9HZP3-F1
#
_entry.id   AF-A0A5U9HZP3-F1
#
_cell.length_a   1.000
_cell.length_b   1.000
_cell.length_c   1.000
_cell.angle_alpha   90.00
_cell.angle_beta   90.00
_cell.angle_gamma   90.00
#
_symmetry.space_group_name_H-M   'P 1'
#
loop_
_entity.id
_entity.type
_entity.pdbx_description
1 polymer ?
#
loop_
_entity_poly.entity_id
_entity_poly.type
_entity_poly.pdbx_seq_one_letter_code
_entity_poly.pdbx_strand_id
1 'polypeptide(L)'
;FNFVCKNIPKKYPEKWNKDHFNALSLIITFGDIIQLDVTGTKICFYCSPIIKSSLGCSEIKIEHDDLKLYCRSKFLTIEEINPYLDERWN
;
A
#
# COMPACT_ATOMS: atom_id res chain seq x y z
N PHE A 1 1.69 6.56 5.20
CA PHE A 1 1.22 5.21 5.55
C PHE A 1 2.15 4.18 4.91
N ASN A 2 2.47 3.10 5.62
CA ASN A 2 3.28 1.99 5.11
C ASN A 2 2.43 0.72 5.01
N PHE A 3 2.50 0.06 3.87
CA PHE A 3 1.69 -1.10 3.52
C PHE A 3 2.57 -2.24 3.02
N VAL A 4 2.20 -3.48 3.38
CA VAL A 4 2.84 -4.68 2.82
C VAL A 4 1.90 -5.36 1.83
N CYS A 5 2.36 -5.57 0.61
CA CYS A 5 1.60 -6.09 -0.52
C CYS A 5 2.11 -7.47 -0.93
N LYS A 6 1.26 -8.51 -0.86
CA LYS A 6 1.63 -9.89 -1.20
C LYS A 6 1.68 -10.17 -2.71
N ASN A 7 0.93 -9.41 -3.50
CA ASN A 7 0.76 -9.68 -4.94
C ASN A 7 1.94 -9.12 -5.75
N ILE A 8 3.06 -9.84 -5.74
CA ILE A 8 4.25 -9.48 -6.52
C ILE A 8 3.86 -9.49 -8.02
N PRO A 9 4.10 -8.38 -8.76
CA PRO A 9 3.83 -8.33 -10.19
C PRO A 9 4.77 -9.27 -10.94
N LYS A 10 4.33 -9.81 -12.09
CA LYS A 10 5.17 -10.68 -12.94
C LYS A 10 6.42 -9.98 -13.50
N LYS A 11 6.40 -8.64 -13.54
CA LYS A 11 7.51 -7.79 -13.96
C LYS A 11 7.83 -6.82 -12.84
N TYR A 12 9.09 -6.79 -12.43
CA TYR A 12 9.63 -5.89 -11.42
C TYR A 12 11.08 -5.51 -11.79
N PRO A 13 11.67 -4.47 -11.19
CA PRO A 13 13.03 -4.04 -11.48
C PRO A 13 14.04 -5.18 -11.28
N GLU A 14 14.90 -5.44 -12.28
CA GLU A 14 15.89 -6.53 -12.24
C GLU A 14 16.83 -6.46 -11.04
N LYS A 15 17.10 -5.26 -10.52
CA LYS A 15 17.93 -5.07 -9.32
C LYS A 15 17.39 -5.83 -8.10
N TRP A 16 16.09 -6.11 -8.04
CA TRP A 16 15.47 -6.87 -6.93
C TRP A 16 15.69 -8.39 -7.03
N ASN A 17 16.20 -8.91 -8.15
CA ASN A 17 16.51 -10.35 -8.28
C ASN A 17 17.62 -10.81 -7.31
N LYS A 18 18.42 -9.87 -6.79
CA LYS A 18 19.48 -10.17 -5.81
C LYS A 18 18.93 -10.35 -4.40
N ASP A 19 17.73 -9.82 -4.16
CA ASP A 19 17.07 -9.86 -2.86
C ASP A 19 16.08 -11.02 -2.85
N HIS A 20 16.11 -11.84 -1.81
CA HIS A 20 15.02 -12.80 -1.59
C HIS A 20 13.84 -12.03 -1.00
N PHE A 21 12.69 -12.02 -1.68
CA PHE A 21 11.50 -11.31 -1.20
C PHE A 21 10.22 -12.09 -1.55
N ASN A 22 9.23 -11.99 -0.67
CA ASN A 22 7.91 -12.62 -0.82
C ASN A 22 6.76 -11.59 -0.77
N ALA A 23 7.09 -10.31 -0.60
CA ALA A 23 6.15 -9.19 -0.59
C ALA A 23 6.80 -7.88 -1.08
N LEU A 24 5.99 -6.84 -1.25
CA LEU A 24 6.45 -5.47 -1.53
C LEU A 24 6.06 -4.54 -0.38
N SER A 25 6.98 -3.70 0.06
CA SER A 25 6.69 -2.57 0.94
C SER A 25 6.31 -1.36 0.10
N LEU A 26 5.24 -0.68 0.48
CA LEU A 26 4.68 0.47 -0.23
C LEU A 26 4.48 1.62 0.74
N ILE A 27 5.16 2.75 0.49
CA ILE A 27 5.03 3.97 1.28
C ILE A 27 4.22 4.99 0.49
N ILE A 28 3.11 5.45 1.08
CA ILE A 28 2.21 6.44 0.47
C ILE A 28 2.01 7.62 1.41
N THR A 29 2.02 8.82 0.84
CA THR A 29 1.64 10.06 1.50
C THR A 29 0.39 10.66 0.84
N PHE A 30 -0.42 11.36 1.65
CA PHE A 30 -1.63 12.04 1.20
C PHE A 30 -1.50 13.53 1.49
N GLY A 31 -1.61 14.36 0.45
CA GLY A 31 -1.61 15.82 0.55
C GLY A 31 -3.02 16.37 0.31
N ASP A 32 -3.40 17.41 1.06
CA ASP A 32 -4.74 17.99 1.05
C ASP A 32 -5.83 16.92 1.21
N ILE A 33 -5.84 16.26 2.37
CA ILE A 33 -6.82 15.23 2.70
C ILE A 33 -8.23 15.84 2.70
N ILE A 34 -9.13 15.23 1.92
CA ILE A 34 -10.55 15.58 1.82
C ILE A 34 -11.36 14.71 2.77
N GLN A 35 -11.02 13.41 2.85
CA GLN A 35 -11.69 12.43 3.71
C GLN A 35 -10.69 11.37 4.17
N LEU A 36 -10.79 10.97 5.43
CA LEU A 36 -10.02 9.88 6.01
C LEU A 36 -10.93 9.10 6.96
N ASP A 37 -11.22 7.85 6.59
CA ASP A 37 -11.94 6.90 7.42
C ASP A 37 -11.03 5.72 7.71
N VAL A 38 -10.76 5.49 9.00
CA VAL A 38 -9.95 4.36 9.45
C VAL A 38 -10.72 3.64 10.54
N THR A 39 -10.92 2.33 10.37
CA THR A 39 -11.60 1.48 11.34
C THR A 39 -10.83 0.17 11.48
N GLY A 40 -10.77 -0.34 12.71
CA GLY A 40 -10.02 -1.56 13.04
C GLY A 40 -8.63 -1.26 13.59
N THR A 41 -8.04 -2.28 14.21
CA THR A 41 -6.72 -2.21 14.83
C THR A 41 -5.89 -3.40 14.36
N LYS A 42 -4.92 -3.17 13.49
CA LYS A 42 -3.97 -4.20 13.08
C LYS A 42 -2.61 -3.56 12.78
N ILE A 43 -1.60 -3.95 13.54
CA ILE A 43 -0.21 -3.55 13.31
C ILE A 43 0.36 -4.48 12.25
N CYS A 44 1.12 -3.93 11.29
CA CYS A 44 1.74 -4.68 10.19
C CYS A 44 0.73 -5.59 9.48
N PHE A 45 -0.34 -5.07 8.88
CA PHE A 45 -1.24 -5.91 8.09
C PHE A 45 -0.72 -6.05 6.64
N TYR A 46 -1.16 -7.09 5.96
CA TYR A 46 -0.98 -7.19 4.52
C TYR A 46 -2.23 -6.69 3.82
N CYS A 47 -2.06 -6.04 2.67
CA CYS A 47 -3.19 -5.53 1.92
C CYS A 47 -2.95 -5.55 0.43
N SER A 48 -4.03 -5.39 -0.33
CA SER A 48 -4.00 -5.07 -1.75
C SER A 48 -4.71 -3.72 -1.93
N PRO A 49 -4.01 -2.60 -1.72
CA PRO A 49 -4.64 -1.29 -1.79
C PRO A 49 -5.18 -1.05 -3.19
N ILE A 50 -6.41 -0.57 -3.28
CA ILE A 50 -7.02 -0.10 -4.52
C ILE A 50 -6.83 1.40 -4.57
N ILE A 51 -5.99 1.86 -5.50
CA ILE A 51 -5.76 3.28 -5.75
C ILE A 51 -6.55 3.68 -7.00
N LYS A 52 -7.34 4.74 -6.91
CA LYS A 52 -8.05 5.35 -8.02
C LYS A 52 -7.67 6.81 -8.09
N SER A 53 -7.40 7.29 -9.29
CA SER A 53 -7.14 8.71 -9.53
C SER A 53 -8.17 9.25 -10.51
N SER A 54 -8.66 10.46 -10.23
CA SER A 54 -9.65 11.17 -11.01
C SER A 54 -9.28 12.65 -11.07
N LEU A 55 -9.96 13.43 -11.91
CA LEU A 55 -9.67 14.86 -12.01
C LEU A 55 -9.90 15.55 -10.66
N GLY A 56 -8.81 16.04 -10.05
CA GLY A 56 -8.84 16.83 -8.82
C GLY A 56 -8.78 16.03 -7.51
N CYS A 57 -8.85 14.69 -7.54
CA CYS A 57 -8.60 13.87 -6.35
C CYS A 57 -8.12 12.46 -6.66
N SER A 58 -7.40 11.90 -5.70
CA SER A 58 -7.02 10.50 -5.64
C SER A 58 -7.63 9.85 -4.40
N GLU A 59 -7.92 8.57 -4.53
CA GLU A 59 -8.57 7.76 -3.51
C GLU A 59 -7.79 6.46 -3.32
N ILE A 60 -7.64 6.05 -2.07
CA ILE A 60 -7.15 4.74 -1.70
C ILE A 60 -8.19 4.02 -0.85
N LYS A 61 -8.38 2.74 -1.13
CA LYS A 61 -9.21 1.84 -0.33
C LYS A 61 -8.42 0.60 0.04
N ILE A 62 -8.46 0.25 1.31
CA ILE A 62 -7.89 -0.96 1.87
C ILE A 62 -8.97 -1.63 2.71
N GLU A 63 -9.20 -2.90 2.42
CA GLU A 63 -10.06 -3.77 3.23
C GLU A 63 -9.29 -5.06 3.49
N HIS A 64 -8.99 -5.32 4.78
CA HIS A 64 -8.34 -6.54 5.23
C HIS A 64 -8.84 -6.94 6.61
N ASP A 65 -9.57 -8.06 6.70
CA ASP A 65 -10.26 -8.50 7.92
C ASP A 65 -11.08 -7.35 8.55
N ASP A 66 -10.77 -6.99 9.80
CA ASP A 66 -11.42 -5.90 10.54
C ASP A 66 -10.84 -4.51 10.22
N LEU A 67 -9.76 -4.44 9.44
CA LEU A 67 -9.16 -3.18 9.03
C LEU A 67 -9.82 -2.65 7.75
N LYS A 68 -10.38 -1.45 7.86
CA LYS A 68 -10.86 -0.66 6.75
C LYS A 68 -10.16 0.69 6.77
N LEU A 69 -9.49 1.02 5.68
CA LEU A 69 -8.92 2.34 5.46
C LEU A 69 -9.46 2.86 4.13
N TYR A 70 -10.08 4.03 4.19
CA TYR A 70 -10.43 4.82 3.03
C TYR A 70 -9.82 6.21 3.20
N CYS A 71 -9.12 6.68 2.17
CA CYS A 71 -8.65 8.06 2.15
C CYS A 71 -8.88 8.65 0.77
N ARG A 72 -9.41 9.87 0.75
CA ARG A 72 -9.55 10.72 -0.43
C ARG A 72 -8.74 11.98 -0.19
N SER A 73 -7.88 12.33 -1.14
CA SER A 73 -6.98 13.48 -1.04
C SER A 73 -6.83 14.14 -2.41
N LYS A 74 -6.39 15.40 -2.46
CA LYS A 74 -6.06 16.00 -3.78
C LYS A 74 -4.80 15.37 -4.37
N PHE A 75 -3.83 15.08 -3.50
CA PHE A 75 -2.55 14.48 -3.88
C PHE A 75 -2.36 13.15 -3.17
N LEU A 76 -1.99 12.12 -3.93
CA LEU A 76 -1.53 10.84 -3.42
C LEU A 76 -0.17 10.58 -4.07
N THR A 77 0.87 10.49 -3.24
CA THR A 77 2.22 10.24 -3.71
C THR A 77 2.63 8.85 -3.25
N ILE A 78 3.04 8.01 -4.21
CA ILE A 78 3.78 6.79 -3.92
C ILE A 78 5.23 7.23 -3.73
N GLU A 79 5.69 7.29 -2.49
CA GLU A 79 7.06 7.69 -2.16
C GLU A 79 8.05 6.59 -2.54
N GLU A 80 7.73 5.35 -2.15
CA GLU A 80 8.62 4.22 -2.36
C GLU A 80 7.85 2.92 -2.59
N ILE A 81 8.44 2.07 -3.43
CA ILE A 81 8.10 0.66 -3.58
C ILE A 81 9.40 -0.12 -3.47
N ASN A 82 9.51 -0.99 -2.48
CA ASN A 82 10.72 -1.77 -2.21
C ASN A 82 10.38 -3.27 -2.08
N PRO A 83 11.31 -4.17 -2.46
CA PRO A 83 11.16 -5.59 -2.16
C PRO A 83 11.20 -5.77 -0.64
N TYR A 84 10.39 -6.68 -0.12
CA TYR A 84 10.26 -6.93 1.31
C TYR A 84 10.18 -8.44 1.58
N LEU A 85 11.04 -8.92 2.47
CA LEU A 85 10.94 -10.26 3.01
C LEU A 85 10.08 -10.20 4.28
N ASP A 86 8.88 -10.74 4.19
CA ASP A 86 7.94 -10.80 5.31
C ASP A 86 8.04 -12.16 6.01
N GLU A 87 8.66 -12.17 7.18
CA GLU A 87 8.91 -13.36 8.03
C GLU A 87 7.63 -14.06 8.52
N ARG A 88 6.46 -13.41 8.41
CA ARG A 88 5.18 -14.02 8.77
C ARG A 88 4.73 -15.05 7.73
N TRP A 89 5.42 -15.12 6.60
CA TRP A 89 5.06 -15.94 5.45
C TRP A 89 6.25 -16.87 5.16
N ASN A 90 6.20 -18.04 5.78
CA ASN A 90 7.07 -19.19 5.46
C ASN A 90 6.43 -20.05 4.38
#